data_AF-A0AAD4YJN6-F1
#
_entry.id   AF-A0AAD4YJN6-F1
#
_cell.length_a   1.000
_cell.length_b   1.000
_cell.length_c   1.000
_cell.angle_alpha   90.00
_cell.angle_beta   90.00
_cell.angle_gamma   90.00
#
_symmetry.space_group_name_H-M   'P 1'
#
loop_
_entity.id
_entity.type
_entity.pdbx_description
1 polymer ?
#
loop_
_entity_poly.entity_id
_entity_poly.type
_entity_poly.pdbx_seq_one_letter_code
_entity_poly.pdbx_strand_id
1 'polypeptide(L)'
;MGALPPNLQYFGIENCERLRPSSVGEYWNLQGLVSLEKFTIGGKGSHEILETLLKQQLLPTTLQRLQISELSSLKSLDGKGLKNITSLSFLSISNCSALEKTYENKTGDDWAAISHIPCIKINDEVIM
;
A
#
# COMPACT_ATOMS: atom_id res chain seq x y z
N MET A 1 -14.42 20.30 -4.77
CA MET A 1 -15.07 19.01 -5.09
C MET A 1 -14.38 18.46 -6.33
N GLY A 2 -13.22 17.82 -6.15
CA GLY A 2 -12.43 17.29 -7.27
C GLY A 2 -12.18 15.82 -7.02
N ALA A 3 -12.95 14.96 -7.69
CA ALA A 3 -12.67 13.52 -7.69
C ALA A 3 -11.41 13.25 -8.52
N LEU A 4 -10.70 12.18 -8.18
CA LEU A 4 -9.56 11.71 -8.99
C LEU A 4 -10.04 11.29 -10.39
N PRO A 5 -9.24 11.53 -11.45
CA PRO A 5 -9.66 11.21 -12.81
C PRO A 5 -9.79 9.68 -13.01
N PRO A 6 -10.83 9.19 -13.72
CA PRO A 6 -11.10 7.75 -13.83
C PRO A 6 -10.05 6.97 -14.65
N ASN A 7 -9.30 7.67 -15.51
CA ASN A 7 -8.22 7.10 -16.32
C ASN A 7 -6.85 7.16 -15.62
N LEU A 8 -6.82 7.48 -14.32
CA LEU A 8 -5.58 7.57 -13.57
C LEU A 8 -4.94 6.18 -13.44
N GLN A 9 -3.75 6.02 -14.01
CA GLN A 9 -2.98 4.77 -13.94
C GLN A 9 -2.02 4.74 -12.75
N TYR A 10 -1.56 5.93 -12.34
CA TYR A 10 -0.59 6.13 -11.28
C TYR A 10 -1.14 7.12 -10.27
N PHE A 11 -1.15 6.73 -9.00
CA PHE A 11 -1.47 7.62 -7.89
C PHE A 11 -0.40 7.51 -6.83
N GLY A 12 0.09 8.65 -6.37
CA GLY A 12 1.19 8.71 -5.42
C GLY A 12 0.93 9.76 -4.35
N ILE A 13 1.21 9.41 -3.11
CA ILE A 13 1.17 10.33 -1.98
C ILE A 13 2.48 10.26 -1.21
N GLU A 14 3.02 11.42 -0.87
CA GLU A 14 4.27 11.53 -0.14
C GLU A 14 4.21 12.68 0.84
N ASN A 15 4.75 12.50 2.05
CA ASN A 15 4.85 13.55 3.07
C ASN A 15 3.52 14.27 3.36
N CYS A 16 2.46 13.49 3.53
CA CYS A 16 1.09 13.96 3.65
C CYS A 16 0.65 14.25 5.09
N GLU A 17 1.33 15.16 5.78
CA GLU A 17 1.11 15.42 7.22
C GLU A 17 -0.23 16.08 7.58
N ARG A 18 -0.92 16.69 6.59
CA ARG A 18 -2.21 17.37 6.80
C ARG A 18 -3.41 16.53 6.36
N LEU A 19 -3.17 15.39 5.71
CA LEU A 19 -4.24 14.53 5.25
C LEU A 19 -4.76 13.71 6.42
N ARG A 20 -6.06 13.81 6.67
CA ARG A 20 -6.73 12.98 7.67
C ARG A 20 -7.14 11.66 7.04
N PRO A 21 -7.00 10.53 7.75
CA PRO A 21 -7.43 9.24 7.23
C PRO A 21 -8.93 9.17 6.91
N SER A 22 -9.76 9.92 7.65
CA SER A 22 -11.19 10.08 7.39
C SER A 22 -11.51 10.69 6.02
N SER A 23 -10.57 11.45 5.44
CA SER A 23 -10.72 12.05 4.11
C SER A 23 -10.47 11.04 2.97
N VAL A 24 -9.88 9.88 3.25
CA VAL A 24 -9.46 8.96 2.20
C VAL A 24 -10.67 8.28 1.52
N GLY A 25 -11.62 7.79 2.32
CA GLY A 25 -12.84 7.15 1.81
C GLY A 25 -13.80 8.11 1.12
N GLU A 26 -13.87 9.37 1.57
CA GLU A 26 -14.81 10.37 1.04
C GLU A 26 -14.31 11.04 -0.24
N TYR A 27 -13.00 11.30 -0.38
CA TYR A 27 -12.50 12.17 -1.44
C TYR A 27 -11.77 11.44 -2.56
N TRP A 28 -11.18 10.27 -2.30
CA TRP A 28 -10.35 9.60 -3.32
C TRP A 28 -11.11 8.58 -4.13
N ASN A 29 -12.11 7.93 -3.51
CA ASN A 29 -12.88 6.83 -4.12
C ASN A 29 -11.97 5.90 -4.95
N LEU A 30 -10.86 5.44 -4.34
CA LEU A 30 -9.82 4.70 -5.07
C LEU A 30 -10.37 3.42 -5.72
N GLN A 31 -11.38 2.79 -5.11
CA GLN A 31 -12.07 1.62 -5.68
C GLN A 31 -12.76 1.92 -7.02
N GLY A 32 -13.16 3.18 -7.27
CA GLY A 32 -13.74 3.62 -8.53
C GLY A 32 -12.70 3.90 -9.62
N LEU A 33 -11.41 3.87 -9.30
CA LEU A 33 -10.33 4.09 -10.26
C LEU A 33 -10.01 2.79 -11.00
N VAL A 34 -10.86 2.45 -11.96
CA VAL A 34 -10.78 1.21 -12.76
C VAL A 34 -9.52 1.10 -13.63
N SER A 35 -8.77 2.19 -13.79
CA SER A 35 -7.51 2.20 -14.53
C SER A 35 -6.27 2.21 -13.63
N LEU A 36 -6.44 2.26 -12.30
CA LEU A 36 -5.31 2.44 -11.39
C LEU A 36 -4.51 1.14 -11.28
N GLU A 37 -3.27 1.19 -11.75
CA GLU A 37 -2.36 0.04 -11.78
C GLU A 37 -1.22 0.20 -10.78
N LYS A 38 -0.83 1.44 -10.45
CA LYS A 38 0.31 1.72 -9.59
C LYS A 38 -0.07 2.73 -8.50
N PHE A 39 0.19 2.33 -7.25
CA PHE A 39 0.00 3.15 -6.07
C PHE A 39 1.31 3.27 -5.31
N THR A 40 1.70 4.49 -4.97
CA THR A 40 2.88 4.76 -4.16
C THR A 40 2.50 5.58 -2.94
N ILE A 41 2.98 5.16 -1.78
CA ILE A 41 2.73 5.87 -0.53
C ILE A 41 4.02 5.95 0.28
N GLY A 42 4.34 7.14 0.76
CA GLY A 42 5.48 7.27 1.65
C GLY A 42 5.61 8.59 2.39
N GLY A 43 6.70 8.71 3.13
CA GLY A 43 7.04 9.90 3.88
C GLY A 43 6.17 10.14 5.12
N LYS A 44 6.42 11.28 5.77
CA LYS A 44 5.79 11.62 7.05
C LYS A 44 4.28 11.81 6.93
N GLY A 45 3.54 11.34 7.94
CA GLY A 45 2.07 11.45 8.00
C GLY A 45 1.30 10.44 7.15
N SER A 46 1.96 9.67 6.30
CA SER A 46 1.29 8.73 5.39
C SER A 46 0.92 7.38 6.05
N HIS A 47 1.48 7.06 7.23
CA HIS A 47 1.24 5.78 7.91
C HIS A 47 -0.24 5.51 8.22
N GLU A 48 -0.95 6.49 8.80
CA GLU A 48 -2.37 6.35 9.15
C GLU A 48 -3.27 6.21 7.91
N ILE A 49 -2.85 6.81 6.78
CA ILE A 49 -3.53 6.71 5.49
C ILE A 49 -3.45 5.28 4.97
N LEU A 50 -2.24 4.71 4.89
CA LEU A 50 -2.08 3.33 4.41
C LEU A 50 -2.83 2.36 5.32
N GLU A 51 -2.72 2.53 6.64
CA GLU A 51 -3.40 1.67 7.59
C GLU A 51 -4.93 1.71 7.40
N THR A 52 -5.49 2.89 7.14
CA THR A 52 -6.93 3.07 6.87
C THR A 52 -7.33 2.44 5.53
N LEU A 53 -6.54 2.64 4.47
CA LEU A 53 -6.76 2.01 3.16
C LEU A 53 -6.80 0.49 3.26
N LEU A 54 -5.88 -0.10 4.04
CA LEU A 54 -5.80 -1.54 4.26
C LEU A 54 -6.94 -2.09 5.12
N LYS A 55 -7.27 -1.41 6.23
CA LYS A 55 -8.35 -1.81 7.14
C LYS A 55 -9.73 -1.72 6.48
N GLN A 56 -9.97 -0.65 5.73
CA GLN A 56 -11.24 -0.40 5.04
C GLN A 56 -11.32 -1.01 3.64
N GLN A 57 -10.25 -1.67 3.18
CA GLN A 57 -10.18 -2.35 1.87
C GLN A 57 -10.46 -1.40 0.69
N LEU A 58 -9.99 -0.15 0.80
CA LEU A 58 -10.29 0.92 -0.16
C LEU A 58 -9.36 0.91 -1.38
N LEU A 59 -8.35 0.05 -1.41
CA LEU A 59 -7.48 -0.09 -2.58
C LEU A 59 -8.24 -0.76 -3.75
N PRO A 60 -8.01 -0.34 -4.99
CA PRO A 60 -8.68 -0.93 -6.14
C PRO A 60 -8.13 -2.31 -6.44
N THR A 61 -9.01 -3.21 -6.90
CA THR A 61 -8.65 -4.58 -7.31
C THR A 61 -7.86 -4.63 -8.62
N THR A 62 -7.71 -3.50 -9.33
CA THR A 62 -6.91 -3.36 -10.55
C THR A 62 -5.43 -3.08 -10.25
N LEU A 63 -5.09 -2.85 -8.98
CA LEU A 63 -3.77 -2.43 -8.57
C LEU A 63 -2.72 -3.55 -8.76
N GLN A 64 -1.80 -3.33 -9.68
CA GLN A 64 -0.73 -4.28 -10.01
C GLN A 64 0.55 -4.04 -9.21
N ARG A 65 0.80 -2.78 -8.81
CA ARG A 65 2.03 -2.38 -8.14
C ARG A 65 1.75 -1.51 -6.93
N LEU A 66 2.26 -1.92 -5.78
CA LEU A 66 2.25 -1.14 -4.54
C LEU A 66 3.68 -0.83 -4.11
N GLN A 67 3.99 0.45 -3.92
CA GLN A 67 5.29 0.88 -3.38
C GLN A 67 5.08 1.66 -2.09
N ILE A 68 5.82 1.27 -1.06
CA ILE A 68 5.74 1.82 0.28
C ILE A 68 7.13 2.29 0.67
N SER A 69 7.27 3.57 1.01
CA SER A 69 8.55 4.15 1.41
C SER A 69 8.47 4.99 2.68
N GLU A 70 9.51 4.97 3.50
CA GLU A 70 9.67 5.90 4.62
C GLU A 70 8.52 5.88 5.66
N LEU A 71 7.86 4.72 5.83
CA LEU A 71 6.80 4.51 6.82
C LEU A 71 7.33 3.78 8.06
N SER A 72 8.11 4.48 8.87
CA SER A 72 8.81 3.90 10.03
C SER A 72 7.91 3.43 11.18
N SER A 73 6.64 3.87 11.24
CA SER A 73 5.68 3.46 12.29
C SER A 73 4.82 2.24 11.90
N LEU A 74 4.75 1.88 10.61
CA LEU A 74 3.90 0.80 10.13
C LEU A 74 4.52 -0.56 10.45
N LYS A 75 3.84 -1.37 11.27
CA LYS A 75 4.40 -2.65 11.75
C LYS A 75 4.04 -3.83 10.88
N SER A 76 2.90 -3.78 10.21
CA SER A 76 2.45 -4.85 9.33
C SER A 76 1.54 -4.26 8.25
N LEU A 77 1.50 -4.95 7.11
CA LEU A 77 0.49 -4.76 6.07
C LEU A 77 -0.74 -5.65 6.30
N ASP A 78 -0.88 -6.26 7.48
CA ASP A 78 -2.02 -7.09 7.85
C ASP A 78 -3.31 -6.25 7.87
N GLY A 79 -3.95 -6.28 6.71
CA GLY A 79 -5.29 -5.84 6.47
C GLY A 79 -5.78 -6.75 5.36
N LYS A 80 -6.96 -7.35 5.56
CA LYS A 80 -7.67 -8.09 4.51
C LYS A 80 -7.68 -7.37 3.15
N GLY A 81 -7.48 -6.04 3.16
CA GLY A 81 -7.25 -5.20 1.99
C GLY A 81 -6.26 -5.77 0.97
N LEU A 82 -5.04 -6.18 1.34
CA LEU A 82 -4.09 -6.69 0.33
C LEU A 82 -4.49 -8.06 -0.22
N LYS A 83 -5.02 -8.96 0.62
CA LYS A 83 -5.45 -10.30 0.19
C LYS A 83 -6.55 -10.27 -0.87
N ASN A 84 -7.30 -9.18 -0.95
CA ASN A 84 -8.37 -9.01 -1.93
C ASN A 84 -7.89 -8.44 -3.28
N ILE A 85 -6.63 -7.97 -3.37
CA ILE A 85 -6.06 -7.41 -4.59
C ILE A 85 -5.31 -8.50 -5.33
N THR A 86 -6.06 -9.40 -5.98
CA THR A 86 -5.49 -10.55 -6.70
C THR A 86 -4.65 -10.17 -7.93
N SER A 87 -4.77 -8.94 -8.42
CA SER A 87 -3.95 -8.41 -9.51
C SER A 87 -2.57 -7.92 -9.06
N LEU A 88 -2.32 -7.81 -7.76
CA LEU A 88 -1.07 -7.30 -7.22
C LEU A 88 0.07 -8.26 -7.56
N SER A 89 0.95 -7.79 -8.45
CA SER A 89 2.08 -8.58 -8.96
C SER A 89 3.41 -8.12 -8.38
N PHE A 90 3.47 -6.88 -7.87
CA PHE A 90 4.68 -6.27 -7.35
C PHE A 90 4.43 -5.48 -6.07
N LEU A 91 5.16 -5.81 -5.01
CA LEU A 91 5.20 -5.06 -3.76
C LEU A 91 6.63 -4.58 -3.52
N SER A 92 6.81 -3.29 -3.26
CA SER A 92 8.10 -2.71 -2.85
C SER A 92 7.96 -2.04 -1.49
N ILE A 93 8.84 -2.37 -0.57
CA ILE A 93 8.95 -1.75 0.76
C ILE A 93 10.39 -1.23 0.88
N SER A 94 10.56 0.05 1.19
CA SER A 94 11.89 0.66 1.34
C SER A 94 11.93 1.66 2.49
N ASN A 95 13.00 1.67 3.29
CA ASN A 95 13.16 2.61 4.41
C ASN A 95 11.98 2.57 5.40
N CYS A 96 11.40 1.40 5.64
CA CYS A 96 10.28 1.16 6.53
C CYS A 96 10.72 0.22 7.67
N SER A 97 11.52 0.74 8.61
CA SER A 97 12.24 -0.06 9.62
C SER A 97 11.38 -1.08 10.39
N ALA A 98 10.13 -0.72 10.72
CA ALA A 98 9.22 -1.63 11.40
C ALA A 98 8.72 -2.76 10.48
N LEU A 99 8.35 -2.48 9.22
CA LEU A 99 7.97 -3.50 8.23
C LEU A 99 9.14 -4.40 7.86
N GLU A 100 10.32 -3.83 7.68
CA GLU A 100 11.54 -4.57 7.36
C GLU A 100 11.82 -5.62 8.43
N LYS A 101 11.75 -5.22 9.71
CA LYS A 101 11.92 -6.15 10.83
C LYS A 101 10.83 -7.22 10.87
N THR A 102 9.59 -6.88 10.56
CA THR A 102 8.48 -7.84 10.50
C THR A 102 8.68 -8.89 9.40
N TYR A 103 9.22 -8.50 8.25
CA TYR A 103 9.37 -9.38 7.09
C TYR A 103 10.76 -10.00 6.92
N GLU A 104 11.74 -9.62 7.74
CA GLU A 104 13.13 -10.09 7.71
C GLU A 104 13.24 -11.61 7.64
N ASN A 105 12.50 -12.31 8.50
CA ASN A 105 12.56 -13.77 8.62
C ASN A 105 11.59 -14.51 7.67
N LYS A 106 10.82 -13.78 6.85
CA LYS A 106 9.90 -14.34 5.82
C LYS A 106 9.03 -15.48 6.35
N THR A 107 8.49 -15.31 7.55
CA THR A 107 7.72 -16.32 8.29
C THR A 107 6.61 -15.66 9.10
N GLY A 108 5.69 -16.48 9.62
CA GLY A 108 4.55 -16.02 10.42
C GLY A 108 3.37 -15.49 9.58
N ASP A 109 2.30 -15.12 10.28
CA ASP A 109 1.03 -14.74 9.68
C ASP A 109 1.13 -13.46 8.84
N ASP A 110 1.98 -12.52 9.26
CA ASP A 110 2.26 -11.27 8.53
C ASP A 110 2.89 -11.55 7.16
N TRP A 111 3.87 -12.46 7.08
CA TRP A 111 4.48 -12.84 5.82
C TRP A 111 3.50 -13.63 4.93
N ALA A 112 2.73 -14.55 5.53
CA ALA A 112 1.72 -15.32 4.81
C ALA A 112 0.71 -14.40 4.10
N ALA A 113 0.43 -13.22 4.66
CA ALA A 113 -0.45 -12.24 4.05
C ALA A 113 0.06 -11.65 2.73
N ILE A 114 1.37 -11.61 2.49
CA ILE A 114 1.96 -11.02 1.27
C ILE A 114 2.72 -12.02 0.40
N SER A 115 3.07 -13.20 0.92
CA SER A 115 3.87 -14.23 0.25
C SER A 115 3.30 -14.78 -1.06
N HIS A 116 2.01 -14.54 -1.33
CA HIS A 116 1.36 -14.91 -2.58
C HIS A 116 1.67 -13.95 -3.75
N ILE A 117 2.26 -12.78 -3.45
CA ILE A 117 2.61 -11.76 -4.45
C ILE A 117 3.86 -12.24 -5.21
N PRO A 118 3.82 -12.33 -6.56
CA PRO A 118 4.90 -12.88 -7.38
C PRO A 118 6.27 -12.19 -7.24
N CYS A 119 6.30 -10.90 -6.91
CA CYS A 119 7.56 -10.17 -6.76
C CYS A 119 7.46 -9.21 -5.58
N ILE A 120 8.27 -9.48 -4.55
CA ILE A 120 8.35 -8.66 -3.34
C ILE A 120 9.76 -8.13 -3.23
N LYS A 121 9.91 -6.80 -3.21
CA LYS A 121 11.18 -6.12 -2.98
C LYS A 121 11.17 -5.47 -1.60
N ILE A 122 12.13 -5.82 -0.74
CA ILE A 122 12.33 -5.21 0.57
C ILE A 122 13.74 -4.63 0.60
N ASN A 123 13.84 -3.29 0.64
CA ASN A 123 15.08 -2.54 0.39
C ASN A 123 15.74 -3.02 -0.91
N ASP A 124 16.96 -3.54 -0.85
CA ASP A 124 17.71 -4.04 -2.00
C ASP A 124 17.49 -5.53 -2.28
N GLU A 125 16.76 -6.23 -1.41
CA GLU A 125 16.46 -7.65 -1.57
C GLU A 125 15.20 -7.85 -2.44
N VAL A 126 15.31 -8.72 -3.44
CA VAL A 126 14.19 -9.15 -4.29
C VAL A 126 13.86 -10.61 -3.99
N ILE A 127 12.58 -10.86 -3.74
CA ILE A 127 12.00 -12.17 -3.41
C ILE A 127 11.01 -12.49 -4.54
N MET A 128 11.18 -13.67 -5.15
CA MET A 128 10.36 -14.21 -6.23
C MET A 128 9.79 -15.57 -5.85
#